data_AF-A0A7C6Y2E2-F1
#
_entry.id   AF-A0A7C6Y2E2-F1
#
_cell.length_a   1.000
_cell.length_b   1.000
_cell.length_c   1.000
_cell.angle_alpha   90.00
_cell.angle_beta   90.00
_cell.angle_gamma   90.00
#
_symmetry.space_group_name_H-M   'P 1'
#
loop_
_entity.id
_entity.type
_entity.pdbx_description
1 polymer ?
#
loop_
_entity_poly.entity_id
_entity_poly.type
_entity_poly.pdbx_seq_one_letter_code
_entity_poly.pdbx_strand_id
1 'polypeptide(L)'
;MEYVYEKKTLVPININRDNYDEVAADFLTHYGCAQYLTTPMAVPIFDIARKRMFLTVYTNQQLSDNGDILGTIAFFDGEVDVYDPGTKSYIGFSVKKGTVLVDCTIDNEGRGNNTMAHECVHWHIHRNYFNNLRRKAADSDIAFRCPTRISDGDDATRDEERMEKQARGIAPRILMPKKSTQIKLQELFASHSIPKDGKHRIAVLTEIVDELAEFYHVSKVSAKYRMVDLGFMSREDAEIIYNFNTAPCIVDFSEHPLTVKTSSRPLTRHISIEQAFYEFSRNDAFREILQSGMFRYVDNAFVINDPKYIRRDNDGTFKLTPYAVKNPQECTLLFEYTVSVTGDHEKLPASMIGFLTRVETEYKKLPRYYPNVQNDTVYDTAKAREQAQQKAFENVREEFGRFMASKQAINPATTFWDRVEQIREAKGFSKNKFKALSGMDDQTVSRLGKGGKVTMRNGIAACFGLDLDVSEAKELLALAQLALGKDKESLAYEYVLSMFQGCSLDERNDVLQALGVEIIGVRSKDK
;
A
#
# COMPACT_ATOMS: atom_id res chain seq x y z
N MET A 1 -41.69 -1.72 10.03
CA MET A 1 -41.25 -2.12 8.68
C MET A 1 -41.94 -3.43 8.31
N GLU A 2 -42.34 -3.63 7.05
CA GLU A 2 -42.89 -4.91 6.59
C GLU A 2 -41.78 -5.76 5.97
N TYR A 3 -41.53 -6.94 6.54
CA TYR A 3 -40.47 -7.85 6.08
C TYR A 3 -41.00 -8.82 5.02
N VAL A 4 -40.31 -8.89 3.88
CA VAL A 4 -40.56 -9.87 2.82
C VAL A 4 -39.56 -11.00 2.98
N TYR A 5 -40.05 -12.20 3.23
CA TYR A 5 -39.22 -13.38 3.47
C TYR A 5 -39.12 -14.25 2.21
N GLU A 6 -37.94 -14.82 1.97
CA GLU A 6 -37.77 -15.85 0.95
C GLU A 6 -38.58 -17.10 1.32
N LYS A 7 -39.45 -17.56 0.42
CA LYS A 7 -40.41 -18.64 0.69
C LYS A 7 -39.76 -19.96 1.14
N LYS A 8 -38.54 -20.25 0.67
CA LYS A 8 -37.85 -21.53 0.95
C LYS A 8 -37.08 -21.51 2.26
N THR A 9 -36.40 -20.40 2.54
CA THR A 9 -35.36 -20.29 3.56
C THR A 9 -35.87 -19.49 4.76
N LEU A 10 -36.81 -18.56 4.53
CA LEU A 10 -37.36 -17.61 5.51
C LEU A 10 -36.34 -16.57 6.00
N VAL A 11 -35.35 -16.25 5.16
CA VAL A 11 -34.49 -15.07 5.35
C VAL A 11 -35.20 -13.84 4.77
N PRO A 12 -35.19 -12.68 5.46
CA PRO A 12 -35.67 -11.42 4.87
C PRO A 12 -34.87 -11.05 3.62
N ILE A 13 -35.54 -10.76 2.50
CA ILE A 13 -34.91 -10.42 1.23
C ILE A 13 -35.00 -8.93 0.88
N ASN A 14 -35.92 -8.20 1.50
CA ASN A 14 -36.08 -6.76 1.30
C ASN A 14 -35.26 -5.93 2.28
N ILE A 15 -34.24 -6.51 2.92
CA ILE A 15 -33.31 -5.79 3.81
C ILE A 15 -31.98 -5.62 3.08
N ASN A 16 -31.59 -4.36 2.85
CA ASN A 16 -30.37 -3.97 2.16
C ASN A 16 -29.78 -2.70 2.81
N ARG A 17 -28.65 -2.23 2.27
CA ARG A 17 -27.91 -1.10 2.85
C ARG A 17 -28.74 0.17 3.01
N ASP A 18 -29.66 0.43 2.08
CA ASP A 18 -30.43 1.67 2.05
C ASP A 18 -31.50 1.73 3.15
N ASN A 19 -31.94 0.58 3.66
CA ASN A 19 -33.01 0.50 4.67
C ASN A 19 -32.58 -0.07 6.03
N TYR A 20 -31.27 -0.28 6.28
CA TYR A 20 -30.79 -0.69 7.60
C TYR A 20 -31.21 0.26 8.73
N ASP A 21 -31.30 1.57 8.46
CA ASP A 21 -31.79 2.56 9.43
C ASP A 21 -33.27 2.37 9.76
N GLU A 22 -34.09 1.93 8.80
CA GLU A 22 -35.51 1.64 9.01
C GLU A 22 -35.69 0.37 9.84
N VAL A 23 -34.88 -0.65 9.59
CA VAL A 23 -34.86 -1.89 10.40
C VAL A 23 -34.40 -1.61 11.83
N ALA A 24 -33.37 -0.78 12.02
CA ALA A 24 -32.94 -0.38 13.36
C ALA A 24 -34.04 0.40 14.11
N ALA A 25 -34.78 1.26 13.41
CA ALA A 25 -35.91 1.99 13.97
C ALA A 25 -37.08 1.05 14.34
N ASP A 26 -37.37 0.08 13.48
CA ASP A 26 -38.36 -0.97 13.74
C ASP A 26 -37.99 -1.79 14.97
N PHE A 27 -36.74 -2.24 15.09
CA PHE A 27 -36.22 -2.96 16.25
C PHE A 27 -36.47 -2.18 17.55
N LEU A 28 -36.03 -0.92 17.61
CA LEU A 28 -36.17 -0.10 18.82
C LEU A 28 -37.64 0.17 19.14
N THR A 29 -38.48 0.38 18.13
CA THR A 29 -39.93 0.58 18.33
C THR A 29 -40.59 -0.70 18.85
N HIS A 30 -40.27 -1.85 18.26
CA HIS A 30 -40.82 -3.15 18.60
C HIS A 30 -40.59 -3.51 20.08
N TYR A 31 -39.39 -3.19 20.60
CA TYR A 31 -39.03 -3.45 22.00
C TYR A 31 -39.35 -2.30 22.96
N GLY A 32 -40.21 -1.34 22.56
CA GLY A 32 -40.66 -0.25 23.43
C GLY A 32 -39.56 0.75 23.80
N CYS A 33 -38.62 0.95 22.87
CA CYS A 33 -37.40 1.73 23.02
C CYS A 33 -37.35 2.90 22.00
N ALA A 34 -38.52 3.41 21.57
CA ALA A 34 -38.61 4.45 20.55
C ALA A 34 -37.99 5.80 20.98
N GLN A 35 -37.82 6.05 22.28
CA GLN A 35 -37.20 7.27 22.80
C GLN A 35 -35.76 7.49 22.31
N TYR A 36 -35.01 6.40 22.06
CA TYR A 36 -33.63 6.46 21.56
C TYR A 36 -33.54 6.92 20.10
N LEU A 37 -34.66 6.89 19.35
CA LEU A 37 -34.69 7.29 17.95
C LEU A 37 -34.56 8.80 17.78
N THR A 38 -35.13 9.57 18.71
CA THR A 38 -35.25 11.03 18.62
C THR A 38 -34.43 11.76 19.67
N THR A 39 -34.14 11.13 20.80
CA THR A 39 -33.36 11.75 21.89
C THR A 39 -31.91 11.27 21.82
N PRO A 40 -30.92 12.17 21.69
CA PRO A 40 -29.51 11.84 21.84
C PRO A 40 -29.22 11.21 23.19
N MET A 41 -28.96 9.91 23.20
CA MET A 41 -28.49 9.17 24.38
C MET A 41 -27.99 7.78 23.95
N ALA A 42 -27.09 7.19 24.74
CA ALA A 42 -26.61 5.84 24.52
C ALA A 42 -27.74 4.79 24.60
N VAL A 43 -27.72 3.81 23.70
CA VAL A 43 -28.68 2.71 23.68
C VAL A 43 -28.18 1.57 24.58
N PRO A 44 -28.86 1.25 25.69
CA PRO A 44 -28.39 0.25 26.64
C PRO A 44 -28.74 -1.16 26.14
N ILE A 45 -28.02 -1.62 25.11
CA ILE A 45 -28.38 -2.82 24.33
C ILE A 45 -28.43 -4.10 25.18
N PHE A 46 -27.55 -4.24 26.18
CA PHE A 46 -27.58 -5.37 27.11
C PHE A 46 -28.85 -5.39 27.96
N ASP A 47 -29.35 -4.22 28.37
CA ASP A 47 -30.60 -4.10 29.11
C ASP A 47 -31.81 -4.38 28.20
N ILE A 48 -31.77 -3.94 26.94
CA ILE A 48 -32.79 -4.28 25.95
C ILE A 48 -32.84 -5.79 25.75
N ALA A 49 -31.68 -6.44 25.53
CA ALA A 49 -31.58 -7.89 25.36
C ALA A 49 -32.18 -8.65 26.56
N ARG A 50 -31.79 -8.30 27.79
CA ARG A 50 -32.25 -9.00 29.00
C ARG A 50 -33.71 -8.68 29.36
N LYS A 51 -34.08 -7.39 29.37
CA LYS A 51 -35.34 -6.92 29.98
C LYS A 51 -36.49 -6.78 28.97
N ARG A 52 -36.19 -6.60 27.68
CA ARG A 52 -37.22 -6.41 26.63
C ARG A 52 -37.31 -7.59 25.68
N MET A 53 -36.17 -8.20 25.33
CA MET A 53 -36.13 -9.38 24.45
C MET A 53 -36.19 -10.71 25.22
N PHE A 54 -36.03 -10.66 26.55
CA PHE A 54 -35.98 -11.81 27.46
C PHE A 54 -34.89 -12.82 27.09
N LEU A 55 -33.75 -12.32 26.62
CA LEU A 55 -32.56 -13.12 26.34
C LEU A 55 -31.74 -13.35 27.61
N THR A 56 -31.19 -14.55 27.74
CA THR A 56 -30.15 -14.85 28.73
C THR A 56 -28.80 -14.45 28.13
N VAL A 57 -27.98 -13.68 28.84
CA VAL A 57 -26.71 -13.16 28.29
C VAL A 57 -25.55 -13.54 29.19
N TYR A 58 -24.58 -14.27 28.66
CA TYR A 58 -23.31 -14.59 29.30
C TYR A 58 -22.15 -13.84 28.63
N THR A 59 -21.22 -13.35 29.44
CA THR A 59 -20.04 -12.57 29.00
C THR A 59 -18.73 -13.10 29.59
N ASN A 60 -18.77 -14.29 30.18
CA ASN A 60 -17.68 -14.88 30.96
C ASN A 60 -17.09 -16.15 30.31
N GLN A 61 -17.51 -16.46 29.08
CA GLN A 61 -17.02 -17.61 28.33
C GLN A 61 -16.16 -17.12 27.16
N GLN A 62 -15.06 -17.81 26.90
CA GLN A 62 -14.29 -17.63 25.68
C GLN A 62 -14.87 -18.54 24.59
N LEU A 63 -15.17 -18.00 23.42
CA LEU A 63 -15.88 -18.70 22.36
C LEU A 63 -14.94 -19.42 21.39
N SER A 64 -13.72 -18.91 21.23
CA SER A 64 -12.66 -19.55 20.48
C SER A 64 -11.26 -19.22 21.00
N ASP A 65 -10.29 -20.08 20.69
CA ASP A 65 -8.90 -19.94 21.10
C ASP A 65 -8.14 -18.81 20.39
N ASN A 66 -8.52 -18.53 19.13
CA ASN A 66 -7.92 -17.52 18.26
C ASN A 66 -8.70 -16.18 18.23
N GLY A 67 -9.88 -16.11 18.89
CA GLY A 67 -10.73 -14.92 18.95
C GLY A 67 -11.52 -14.61 17.68
N ASP A 68 -11.72 -15.60 16.80
CA ASP A 68 -12.50 -15.46 15.55
C ASP A 68 -14.02 -15.39 15.77
N ILE A 69 -14.54 -15.83 16.92
CA ILE A 69 -15.97 -15.78 17.26
C ILE A 69 -16.18 -14.73 18.35
N LEU A 70 -16.89 -13.65 18.02
CA LEU A 70 -17.16 -12.57 18.98
C LEU A 70 -18.47 -12.80 19.75
N GLY A 71 -19.43 -13.45 19.11
CA GLY A 71 -20.79 -13.63 19.63
C GLY A 71 -21.42 -14.92 19.13
N THR A 72 -22.38 -15.42 19.91
CA THR A 72 -23.18 -16.59 19.55
C THR A 72 -24.57 -16.47 20.14
N ILE A 73 -25.61 -16.70 19.32
CA ILE A 73 -27.01 -16.78 19.76
C ILE A 73 -27.55 -18.22 19.62
N ALA A 74 -28.09 -18.76 20.71
CA ALA A 74 -28.74 -20.06 20.75
C ALA A 74 -30.22 -19.94 20.37
N PHE A 75 -30.62 -20.58 19.26
CA PHE A 75 -32.02 -20.62 18.81
C PHE A 75 -32.81 -21.78 19.43
N PHE A 76 -32.09 -22.77 19.97
CA PHE A 76 -32.64 -23.97 20.58
C PHE A 76 -31.89 -24.34 21.87
N ASP A 77 -32.48 -25.21 22.68
CA ASP A 77 -31.81 -25.81 23.83
C ASP A 77 -30.75 -26.81 23.35
N GLY A 78 -29.60 -26.85 24.02
CA GLY A 78 -28.54 -27.83 23.75
C GLY A 78 -27.21 -27.45 24.35
N GLU A 79 -26.12 -27.89 23.72
CA GLU A 79 -24.76 -27.53 24.10
C GLU A 79 -24.08 -26.76 22.96
N VAL A 80 -23.25 -25.79 23.33
CA VAL A 80 -22.42 -25.00 22.42
C VAL A 80 -20.99 -25.09 22.92
N ASP A 81 -20.03 -25.35 22.04
CA ASP A 81 -18.62 -25.41 22.45
C ASP A 81 -18.08 -24.03 22.82
N VAL A 82 -17.48 -23.95 24.00
CA VAL A 82 -16.71 -22.79 24.46
C VAL A 82 -15.28 -23.24 24.71
N TYR A 83 -14.31 -22.35 24.53
CA TYR A 83 -12.91 -22.63 24.78
C TYR A 83 -12.59 -22.43 26.26
N ASP A 84 -11.94 -23.44 26.87
CA ASP A 84 -11.37 -23.33 28.21
C ASP A 84 -9.84 -23.13 28.11
N PRO A 85 -9.31 -21.93 28.43
CA PRO A 85 -7.87 -21.68 28.42
C PRO A 85 -7.07 -22.53 29.40
N GLY A 86 -7.71 -23.00 30.48
CA GLY A 86 -7.08 -23.83 31.51
C GLY A 86 -6.73 -25.21 30.98
N THR A 87 -7.65 -25.85 30.26
CA THR A 87 -7.45 -27.17 29.65
C THR A 87 -6.96 -27.10 28.20
N LYS A 88 -6.99 -25.92 27.57
CA LYS A 88 -6.71 -25.68 26.15
C LYS A 88 -7.58 -26.53 25.22
N SER A 89 -8.84 -26.72 25.60
CA SER A 89 -9.78 -27.55 24.85
C SER A 89 -11.15 -26.89 24.77
N TYR A 90 -11.95 -27.30 23.80
CA TYR A 90 -13.36 -26.94 23.73
C TYR A 90 -14.17 -27.83 24.67
N ILE A 91 -15.09 -27.21 25.42
CA ILE A 91 -16.00 -27.88 26.35
C ILE A 91 -17.45 -27.55 25.98
N GLY A 92 -18.37 -28.50 26.18
CA GLY A 92 -19.80 -28.27 25.96
C GLY A 92 -20.40 -27.37 27.03
N PHE A 93 -20.85 -26.19 26.64
CA PHE A 93 -21.58 -25.26 27.51
C PHE A 93 -23.08 -25.39 27.25
N SER A 94 -23.83 -25.80 28.28
CA SER A 94 -25.28 -25.98 28.15
C SER A 94 -26.00 -24.64 28.03
N VAL A 95 -26.79 -24.48 26.97
CA VAL A 95 -27.56 -23.28 26.66
C VAL A 95 -29.05 -23.58 26.52
N LYS A 96 -29.86 -22.58 26.85
CA LYS A 96 -31.31 -22.58 26.56
C LYS A 96 -31.60 -21.72 25.35
N LYS A 97 -32.71 -22.00 24.67
CA LYS A 97 -33.23 -21.14 23.60
C LYS A 97 -33.31 -19.68 24.07
N GLY A 98 -32.72 -18.77 23.29
CA GLY A 98 -32.62 -17.36 23.65
C GLY A 98 -31.44 -17.05 24.58
N THR A 99 -30.38 -17.86 24.54
CA THR A 99 -29.12 -17.57 25.22
C THR A 99 -28.15 -16.93 24.24
N VAL A 100 -27.59 -15.78 24.60
CA VAL A 100 -26.48 -15.13 23.91
C VAL A 100 -25.21 -15.30 24.72
N LEU A 101 -24.13 -15.69 24.05
CA LEU A 101 -22.78 -15.65 24.57
C LEU A 101 -22.04 -14.53 23.85
N VAL A 102 -21.46 -13.59 24.60
CA VAL A 102 -20.52 -12.58 24.10
C VAL A 102 -19.14 -12.98 24.62
N ASP A 103 -18.16 -13.04 23.72
CA ASP A 103 -16.82 -13.51 24.05
C ASP A 103 -16.17 -12.66 25.16
N CYS A 104 -15.62 -13.32 26.17
CA CYS A 104 -15.07 -12.66 27.35
C CYS A 104 -13.72 -11.96 27.09
N THR A 105 -13.07 -12.20 25.95
CA THR A 105 -11.83 -11.52 25.56
C THR A 105 -12.07 -10.14 24.94
N ILE A 106 -13.34 -9.76 24.72
CA ILE A 106 -13.71 -8.42 24.26
C ILE A 106 -13.49 -7.41 25.40
N ASP A 107 -12.39 -6.68 25.31
CA ASP A 107 -11.95 -5.67 26.27
C ASP A 107 -12.51 -4.26 26.01
N ASN A 108 -13.09 -4.03 24.83
CA ASN A 108 -13.67 -2.74 24.43
C ASN A 108 -15.20 -2.76 24.57
N GLU A 109 -15.73 -1.88 25.43
CA GLU A 109 -17.18 -1.74 25.67
C GLU A 109 -17.96 -1.57 24.35
N GLY A 110 -17.49 -0.70 23.46
CA GLY A 110 -18.14 -0.43 22.19
C GLY A 110 -18.18 -1.63 21.23
N ARG A 111 -17.14 -2.49 21.25
CA ARG A 111 -17.16 -3.78 20.53
C ARG A 111 -18.17 -4.73 21.16
N GLY A 112 -18.19 -4.84 22.49
CA GLY A 112 -19.17 -5.66 23.21
C GLY A 112 -20.62 -5.24 22.93
N ASN A 113 -20.89 -3.94 22.92
CA ASN A 113 -22.21 -3.40 22.57
C ASN A 113 -22.60 -3.72 21.13
N ASN A 114 -21.67 -3.61 20.17
CA ASN A 114 -21.91 -3.94 18.77
C ASN A 114 -22.20 -5.44 18.59
N THR A 115 -21.38 -6.31 19.18
CA THR A 115 -21.62 -7.76 19.18
C THR A 115 -23.00 -8.07 19.76
N MET A 116 -23.36 -7.49 20.91
CA MET A 116 -24.67 -7.71 21.51
C MET A 116 -25.81 -7.23 20.61
N ALA A 117 -25.68 -6.06 19.97
CA ALA A 117 -26.65 -5.56 19.00
C ALA A 117 -26.78 -6.48 17.78
N HIS A 118 -25.67 -7.02 17.28
CA HIS A 118 -25.61 -7.96 16.18
C HIS A 118 -26.39 -9.25 16.50
N GLU A 119 -26.14 -9.88 17.65
CA GLU A 119 -26.89 -11.07 18.10
C GLU A 119 -28.38 -10.78 18.30
N CYS A 120 -28.72 -9.59 18.80
CA CYS A 120 -30.11 -9.14 18.91
C CYS A 120 -30.81 -9.06 17.55
N VAL A 121 -30.11 -8.66 16.48
CA VAL A 121 -30.68 -8.64 15.12
C VAL A 121 -30.97 -10.06 14.65
N HIS A 122 -30.03 -11.01 14.85
CA HIS A 122 -30.27 -12.42 14.55
C HIS A 122 -31.51 -12.96 15.27
N TRP A 123 -31.68 -12.64 16.54
CA TRP A 123 -32.88 -13.02 17.27
C TRP A 123 -34.15 -12.39 16.73
N HIS A 124 -34.11 -11.10 16.36
CA HIS A 124 -35.27 -10.33 15.96
C HIS A 124 -35.80 -10.74 14.57
N ILE A 125 -34.94 -10.86 13.57
CA ILE A 125 -35.37 -11.03 12.15
C ILE A 125 -34.95 -12.36 11.51
N HIS A 126 -34.00 -13.10 12.08
CA HIS A 126 -33.49 -14.35 11.50
C HIS A 126 -34.02 -15.63 12.16
N ARG A 127 -34.77 -15.53 13.25
CA ARG A 127 -35.30 -16.68 14.02
C ARG A 127 -36.11 -17.68 13.19
N ASN A 128 -36.86 -17.21 12.20
CA ASN A 128 -37.69 -18.07 11.35
C ASN A 128 -36.87 -18.98 10.43
N TYR A 129 -35.70 -18.52 9.99
CA TYR A 129 -34.75 -19.34 9.23
C TYR A 129 -34.31 -20.55 10.05
N PHE A 130 -33.84 -20.34 11.28
CA PHE A 130 -33.38 -21.44 12.15
C PHE A 130 -34.52 -22.40 12.51
N ASN A 131 -35.73 -21.89 12.80
CA ASN A 131 -36.91 -22.74 13.03
C ASN A 131 -37.23 -23.63 11.82
N ASN A 132 -37.07 -23.12 10.60
CA ASN A 132 -37.30 -23.87 9.36
C ASN A 132 -36.18 -24.90 9.11
N LEU A 133 -34.92 -24.55 9.39
CA LEU A 133 -33.78 -25.44 9.29
C LEU A 133 -33.94 -26.66 10.21
N ARG A 134 -34.31 -26.44 11.48
CA ARG A 134 -34.54 -27.52 12.46
C ARG A 134 -35.68 -28.45 12.12
N ARG A 135 -36.69 -27.97 11.38
CA ARG A 135 -37.76 -28.85 10.87
C ARG A 135 -37.29 -29.76 9.74
N LYS A 136 -36.29 -29.34 8.97
CA LYS A 136 -35.79 -30.06 7.79
C LYS A 136 -34.64 -31.02 8.12
N ALA A 137 -33.86 -30.73 9.15
CA ALA A 137 -32.76 -31.57 9.61
C ALA A 137 -32.84 -31.78 11.13
N ALA A 138 -32.96 -33.04 11.56
CA ALA A 138 -33.08 -33.42 12.96
C ALA A 138 -31.86 -32.98 13.80
N ASP A 139 -30.69 -32.92 13.17
CA ASP A 139 -29.44 -32.50 13.79
C ASP A 139 -28.96 -31.12 13.31
N SER A 140 -29.86 -30.19 12.98
CA SER A 140 -29.46 -28.82 12.64
C SER A 140 -28.73 -28.13 13.81
N ASP A 141 -27.76 -27.26 13.51
CA ASP A 141 -27.05 -26.46 14.50
C ASP A 141 -28.00 -25.76 15.49
N ILE A 142 -27.65 -25.84 16.79
CA ILE A 142 -28.46 -25.36 17.91
C ILE A 142 -28.27 -23.85 18.13
N ALA A 143 -27.11 -23.33 17.73
CA ALA A 143 -26.70 -21.95 17.85
C ALA A 143 -26.04 -21.44 16.56
N PHE A 144 -26.08 -20.13 16.37
CA PHE A 144 -25.42 -19.45 15.27
C PHE A 144 -24.16 -18.77 15.80
N ARG A 145 -22.99 -19.22 15.32
CA ARG A 145 -21.67 -18.68 15.67
C ARG A 145 -21.27 -17.63 14.64
N CYS A 146 -21.07 -16.40 15.08
CA CYS A 146 -20.85 -15.26 14.20
C CYS A 146 -19.34 -15.00 14.03
N PRO A 147 -18.78 -15.15 12.81
CA PRO A 147 -17.36 -14.98 12.58
C PRO A 147 -16.96 -13.50 12.55
N THR A 148 -15.71 -13.22 12.94
CA THR A 148 -15.13 -11.86 12.94
C THR A 148 -14.97 -11.27 11.53
N ARG A 149 -14.93 -12.12 10.48
CA ARG A 149 -14.74 -11.71 9.09
C ARG A 149 -15.77 -12.40 8.18
N ILE A 150 -16.42 -11.60 7.33
CA ILE A 150 -17.36 -12.04 6.28
C ILE A 150 -16.77 -11.57 4.94
N SER A 151 -17.12 -12.21 3.83
CA SER A 151 -16.67 -11.78 2.51
C SER A 151 -17.20 -10.38 2.16
N ASP A 152 -16.32 -9.51 1.62
CA ASP A 152 -16.62 -8.10 1.32
C ASP A 152 -17.41 -7.89 0.00
N GLY A 153 -17.83 -8.95 -0.69
CA GLY A 153 -18.60 -8.84 -1.94
C GLY A 153 -20.07 -8.47 -1.71
N ASP A 154 -20.69 -7.74 -2.63
CA ASP A 154 -22.12 -7.38 -2.51
C ASP A 154 -23.07 -8.58 -2.72
N ASP A 155 -22.64 -9.60 -3.48
CA ASP A 155 -23.42 -10.82 -3.69
C ASP A 155 -23.23 -11.80 -2.53
N ALA A 156 -24.24 -11.91 -1.65
CA ALA A 156 -24.32 -13.02 -0.69
C ALA A 156 -24.69 -14.30 -1.45
N THR A 157 -23.77 -15.26 -1.49
CA THR A 157 -23.97 -16.53 -2.19
C THR A 157 -24.80 -17.52 -1.37
N ARG A 158 -24.91 -17.30 -0.06
CA ARG A 158 -25.61 -18.16 0.90
C ARG A 158 -26.49 -17.35 1.86
N ASP A 159 -27.54 -17.97 2.37
CA ASP A 159 -28.47 -17.38 3.33
C ASP A 159 -27.78 -16.89 4.60
N GLU A 160 -26.85 -17.68 5.12
CA GLU A 160 -26.11 -17.35 6.34
C GLU A 160 -25.25 -16.10 6.14
N GLU A 161 -24.61 -15.98 4.97
CA GLU A 161 -23.83 -14.78 4.60
C GLU A 161 -24.74 -13.54 4.46
N ARG A 162 -25.96 -13.71 3.95
CA ARG A 162 -26.93 -12.62 3.86
C ARG A 162 -27.36 -12.15 5.25
N MET A 163 -27.69 -13.08 6.15
CA MET A 163 -28.07 -12.77 7.53
C MET A 163 -26.96 -12.03 8.28
N GLU A 164 -25.72 -12.47 8.11
CA GLU A 164 -24.53 -11.84 8.67
C GLU A 164 -24.32 -10.41 8.16
N LYS A 165 -24.43 -10.19 6.85
CA LYS A 165 -24.36 -8.83 6.27
C LYS A 165 -25.47 -7.93 6.79
N GLN A 166 -26.69 -8.46 6.92
CA GLN A 166 -27.83 -7.72 7.50
C GLN A 166 -27.54 -7.34 8.96
N ALA A 167 -27.14 -8.29 9.81
CA ALA A 167 -26.86 -8.03 11.22
C ALA A 167 -25.68 -7.06 11.42
N ARG A 168 -24.58 -7.24 10.68
CA ARG A 168 -23.43 -6.33 10.69
C ARG A 168 -23.79 -4.91 10.23
N GLY A 169 -24.67 -4.80 9.25
CA GLY A 169 -25.19 -3.52 8.78
C GLY A 169 -26.08 -2.83 9.81
N ILE A 170 -27.04 -3.55 10.40
CA ILE A 170 -28.09 -2.99 11.27
C ILE A 170 -27.57 -2.66 12.68
N ALA A 171 -26.73 -3.52 13.28
CA ALA A 171 -26.22 -3.37 14.65
C ALA A 171 -25.70 -1.96 14.99
N PRO A 172 -24.80 -1.33 14.19
CA PRO A 172 -24.34 0.03 14.48
C PRO A 172 -25.45 1.09 14.35
N ARG A 173 -26.49 0.86 13.54
CA ARG A 173 -27.64 1.78 13.44
C ARG A 173 -28.61 1.65 14.63
N ILE A 174 -28.68 0.47 15.27
CA ILE A 174 -29.40 0.31 16.54
C ILE A 174 -28.69 1.12 17.64
N LEU A 175 -27.37 1.04 17.71
CA LEU A 175 -26.58 1.74 18.73
C LEU A 175 -26.50 3.26 18.49
N MET A 176 -26.50 3.68 17.22
CA MET A 176 -26.51 5.08 16.81
C MET A 176 -27.68 5.36 15.85
N PRO A 177 -28.91 5.52 16.37
CA PRO A 177 -30.09 5.77 15.53
C PRO A 177 -29.98 7.07 14.74
N LYS A 178 -30.42 7.06 13.48
CA LYS A 178 -30.20 8.13 12.50
C LYS A 178 -30.48 9.54 13.03
N LYS A 179 -31.71 9.80 13.47
CA LYS A 179 -32.14 11.14 13.88
C LYS A 179 -31.46 11.59 15.18
N SER A 180 -31.41 10.73 16.18
CA SER A 180 -30.67 10.96 17.44
C SER A 180 -29.20 11.32 17.17
N THR A 181 -28.52 10.54 16.32
CA THR A 181 -27.10 10.73 15.98
C THR A 181 -26.89 12.01 15.17
N GLN A 182 -27.77 12.34 14.23
CA GLN A 182 -27.71 13.60 13.48
C GLN A 182 -27.80 14.83 14.39
N ILE A 183 -28.68 14.80 15.39
CA ILE A 183 -28.79 15.88 16.39
C ILE A 183 -27.48 16.02 17.17
N LYS A 184 -26.93 14.90 17.66
CA LYS A 184 -25.67 14.94 18.42
C LYS A 184 -24.50 15.41 17.55
N LEU A 185 -24.42 14.96 16.30
CA LEU A 185 -23.38 15.41 15.38
C LEU A 185 -23.50 16.90 15.05
N GLN A 186 -24.71 17.44 14.88
CA GLN A 186 -24.90 18.88 14.70
C GLN A 186 -24.41 19.68 15.91
N GLU A 187 -24.67 19.20 17.13
CA GLU A 187 -24.14 19.80 18.37
C GLU A 187 -22.61 19.77 18.41
N LEU A 188 -22.00 18.60 18.15
CA LEU A 188 -20.54 18.43 18.14
C LEU A 188 -19.89 19.33 17.08
N PHE A 189 -20.41 19.35 15.85
CA PHE A 189 -19.87 20.19 14.78
C PHE A 189 -20.06 21.68 15.05
N ALA A 190 -21.11 22.09 15.75
CA ALA A 190 -21.30 23.48 16.16
C ALA A 190 -20.35 23.91 17.28
N SER A 191 -19.94 22.98 18.15
CA SER A 191 -18.98 23.23 19.22
C SER A 191 -17.52 23.28 18.75
N HIS A 192 -17.24 22.80 17.53
CA HIS A 192 -15.89 22.77 16.94
C HIS A 192 -15.71 23.80 15.82
N SER A 193 -14.56 24.46 15.80
CA SER A 193 -14.16 25.31 14.67
C SER A 193 -13.46 24.47 13.61
N ILE A 194 -14.19 24.02 12.59
CA ILE A 194 -13.65 23.11 11.57
C ILE A 194 -12.90 23.90 10.48
N PRO A 195 -11.57 23.74 10.35
CA PRO A 195 -10.80 24.38 9.30
C PRO A 195 -11.15 23.82 7.92
N LYS A 196 -11.02 24.65 6.88
CA LYS A 196 -11.28 24.24 5.50
C LYS A 196 -10.18 23.34 4.91
N ASP A 197 -8.96 23.32 5.46
CA ASP A 197 -7.83 22.55 4.90
C ASP A 197 -6.92 21.89 5.94
N GLY A 198 -6.36 20.74 5.53
CA GLY A 198 -5.12 20.17 6.06
C GLY A 198 -5.24 19.27 7.29
N LYS A 199 -4.10 19.07 7.96
CA LYS A 199 -3.93 18.19 9.14
C LYS A 199 -4.83 18.60 10.31
N HIS A 200 -5.13 19.88 10.46
CA HIS A 200 -5.94 20.38 11.57
C HIS A 200 -7.42 19.97 11.44
N ARG A 201 -7.95 19.90 10.21
CA ARG A 201 -9.29 19.34 9.95
C ARG A 201 -9.37 17.87 10.39
N ILE A 202 -8.38 17.06 10.03
CA ILE A 202 -8.33 15.64 10.41
C ILE A 202 -8.26 15.46 11.93
N ALA A 203 -7.49 16.31 12.63
CA ALA A 203 -7.43 16.28 14.09
C ALA A 203 -8.79 16.58 14.72
N VAL A 204 -9.47 17.65 14.30
CA VAL A 204 -10.81 18.01 14.80
C VAL A 204 -11.84 16.92 14.49
N LEU A 205 -11.81 16.33 13.28
CA LEU A 205 -12.70 15.21 12.94
C LEU A 205 -12.40 13.96 13.79
N THR A 206 -11.14 13.73 14.17
CA THR A 206 -10.74 12.63 15.06
C THR A 206 -11.28 12.85 16.48
N GLU A 207 -11.24 14.09 16.98
CA GLU A 207 -11.84 14.49 18.27
C GLU A 207 -13.35 14.27 18.26
N ILE A 208 -14.05 14.69 17.19
CA ILE A 208 -15.49 14.46 17.04
C ILE A 208 -15.83 12.96 17.00
N VAL A 209 -15.01 12.12 16.36
CA VAL A 209 -15.18 10.65 16.40
C VAL A 209 -15.09 10.13 17.83
N ASP A 210 -14.13 10.62 18.60
CA ASP A 210 -13.94 10.22 20.00
C ASP A 210 -15.11 10.61 20.87
N GLU A 211 -15.56 11.86 20.78
CA GLU A 211 -16.71 12.35 21.54
C GLU A 211 -18.00 11.63 21.16
N LEU A 212 -18.20 11.31 19.87
CA LEU A 212 -19.35 10.53 19.43
C LEU A 212 -19.29 9.09 19.95
N ALA A 213 -18.11 8.47 19.90
CA ALA A 213 -17.89 7.11 20.38
C ALA A 213 -18.12 7.00 21.88
N GLU A 214 -17.60 7.95 22.65
CA GLU A 214 -17.80 8.06 24.09
C GLU A 214 -19.28 8.29 24.42
N PHE A 215 -19.94 9.23 23.75
CA PHE A 215 -21.35 9.57 24.02
C PHE A 215 -22.32 8.39 23.79
N TYR A 216 -22.11 7.60 22.74
CA TYR A 216 -22.97 6.45 22.42
C TYR A 216 -22.44 5.11 22.98
N HIS A 217 -21.29 5.10 23.67
CA HIS A 217 -20.60 3.88 24.12
C HIS A 217 -20.37 2.86 22.98
N VAL A 218 -19.86 3.34 21.85
CA VAL A 218 -19.54 2.51 20.67
C VAL A 218 -18.05 2.55 20.35
N SER A 219 -17.58 1.66 19.48
CA SER A 219 -16.17 1.72 19.06
C SER A 219 -15.91 2.95 18.20
N LYS A 220 -14.69 3.50 18.28
CA LYS A 220 -14.24 4.63 17.44
C LYS A 220 -14.44 4.36 15.94
N VAL A 221 -14.19 3.11 15.53
CA VAL A 221 -14.43 2.67 14.14
C VAL A 221 -15.91 2.72 13.76
N SER A 222 -16.79 2.27 14.66
CA SER A 222 -18.24 2.34 14.44
C SER A 222 -18.72 3.79 14.33
N ALA A 223 -18.30 4.66 15.25
CA ALA A 223 -18.61 6.09 15.24
C ALA A 223 -18.13 6.76 13.94
N LYS A 224 -16.88 6.50 13.54
CA LYS A 224 -16.29 7.01 12.30
C LYS A 224 -17.12 6.67 11.06
N TYR A 225 -17.43 5.39 10.84
CA TYR A 225 -18.21 5.00 9.67
C TYR A 225 -19.66 5.46 9.76
N ARG A 226 -20.21 5.64 10.97
CA ARG A 226 -21.54 6.21 11.13
C ARG A 226 -21.60 7.69 10.71
N MET A 227 -20.55 8.48 10.99
CA MET A 227 -20.44 9.85 10.48
C MET A 227 -20.43 9.89 8.95
N VAL A 228 -19.74 8.94 8.31
CA VAL A 228 -19.74 8.79 6.84
C VAL A 228 -21.12 8.43 6.32
N ASP A 229 -21.77 7.41 6.92
CA ASP A 229 -23.11 6.96 6.52
C ASP A 229 -24.17 8.06 6.63
N LEU A 230 -23.99 9.02 7.54
CA LEU A 230 -24.90 10.15 7.76
C LEU A 230 -24.51 11.42 6.99
N GLY A 231 -23.40 11.40 6.24
CA GLY A 231 -22.94 12.54 5.44
C GLY A 231 -22.22 13.66 6.22
N PHE A 232 -21.74 13.37 7.44
CA PHE A 232 -20.98 14.33 8.28
C PHE A 232 -19.46 14.22 8.08
N MET A 233 -18.98 13.19 7.39
CA MET A 233 -17.58 12.98 7.07
C MET A 233 -17.45 12.36 5.67
N SER A 234 -16.44 12.78 4.90
CA SER A 234 -16.16 12.13 3.61
C SER A 234 -15.45 10.79 3.81
N ARG A 235 -15.48 9.93 2.79
CA ARG A 235 -14.80 8.62 2.87
C ARG A 235 -13.29 8.79 2.92
N GLU A 236 -12.75 9.79 2.22
CA GLU A 236 -11.33 10.12 2.18
C GLU A 236 -10.83 10.59 3.56
N ASP A 237 -11.59 11.43 4.26
CA ASP A 237 -11.26 11.85 5.63
C ASP A 237 -11.25 10.64 6.59
N ALA A 238 -12.23 9.73 6.44
CA ALA A 238 -12.36 8.53 7.28
C ALA A 238 -11.23 7.50 7.08
N GLU A 239 -10.60 7.46 5.91
CA GLU A 239 -9.46 6.57 5.61
C GLU A 239 -8.19 7.01 6.36
N ILE A 240 -8.08 8.30 6.70
CA ILE A 240 -6.94 8.86 7.44
C ILE A 240 -7.16 8.69 8.95
N ILE A 241 -8.39 8.87 9.44
CA ILE A 241 -8.74 8.84 10.86
C ILE A 241 -8.77 7.40 11.38
N TYR A 242 -8.04 7.13 12.46
CA TYR A 242 -7.95 5.80 13.08
C TYR A 242 -7.66 4.71 12.05
N ASN A 243 -6.64 4.97 11.22
CA ASN A 243 -6.06 3.98 10.35
C ASN A 243 -5.26 2.95 11.17
N PHE A 244 -5.95 2.15 11.97
CA PHE A 244 -5.39 1.02 12.72
C PHE A 244 -5.11 -0.20 11.82
N ASN A 245 -5.04 0.02 10.51
CA ASN A 245 -4.54 -0.96 9.58
C ASN A 245 -3.03 -1.07 9.77
N THR A 246 -2.63 -1.94 10.72
CA THR A 246 -1.44 -2.77 10.59
C THR A 246 -1.62 -3.86 9.53
N ALA A 247 -2.59 -3.71 8.63
CA ALA A 247 -2.46 -4.19 7.25
C ALA A 247 -1.97 -2.98 6.42
N PRO A 248 -0.72 -2.97 5.92
CA PRO A 248 -0.24 -1.86 5.10
C PRO A 248 -1.24 -1.64 3.96
N CYS A 249 -1.59 -0.37 3.75
CA CYS A 249 -2.42 0.15 2.65
C CYS A 249 -2.45 -0.84 1.48
N ILE A 250 -3.51 -1.66 1.43
CA ILE A 250 -3.77 -2.50 0.28
C ILE A 250 -4.14 -1.49 -0.78
N VAL A 251 -3.20 -1.22 -1.69
CA VAL A 251 -3.48 -0.46 -2.90
C VAL A 251 -4.59 -1.22 -3.60
N ASP A 252 -5.78 -0.65 -3.62
CA ASP A 252 -6.97 -1.33 -4.12
C ASP A 252 -6.84 -1.57 -5.63
N PHE A 253 -6.39 -2.77 -6.01
CA PHE A 253 -6.33 -3.19 -7.41
C PHE A 253 -7.71 -3.66 -7.93
N SER A 254 -8.79 -3.51 -7.15
CA SER A 254 -10.14 -3.98 -7.51
C SER A 254 -10.80 -3.17 -8.64
N GLU A 255 -10.28 -1.98 -8.99
CA GLU A 255 -10.82 -1.19 -10.10
C GLU A 255 -10.51 -1.78 -11.49
N HIS A 256 -9.63 -2.78 -11.60
CA HIS A 256 -9.37 -3.46 -12.87
C HIS A 256 -10.13 -4.78 -12.96
N PRO A 257 -10.99 -4.97 -13.99
CA PRO A 257 -11.78 -6.19 -14.12
C PRO A 257 -10.85 -7.40 -14.18
N LEU A 258 -10.87 -8.20 -13.12
CA LEU A 258 -10.24 -9.52 -13.04
C LEU A 258 -11.05 -10.53 -13.85
N THR A 259 -11.21 -10.28 -15.15
CA THR A 259 -11.92 -11.20 -16.05
C THR A 259 -10.93 -12.11 -16.74
N VAL A 260 -10.86 -13.35 -16.29
CA VAL A 260 -10.39 -14.46 -17.11
C VAL A 260 -11.59 -15.38 -17.32
N LYS A 261 -12.05 -15.53 -18.57
CA LYS A 261 -13.20 -16.39 -18.92
C LYS A 261 -13.02 -17.88 -18.54
N THR A 262 -11.83 -18.28 -18.08
CA THR A 262 -11.45 -19.68 -17.83
C THR A 262 -11.34 -20.06 -16.36
N SER A 263 -11.38 -19.12 -15.40
CA SER A 263 -11.42 -19.45 -13.97
C SER A 263 -12.80 -19.13 -13.39
N SER A 264 -13.42 -20.11 -12.75
CA SER A 264 -14.65 -19.97 -11.97
C SER A 264 -14.40 -19.47 -10.53
N ARG A 265 -13.16 -19.09 -10.19
CA ARG A 265 -12.73 -18.71 -8.85
C ARG A 265 -12.24 -17.26 -8.80
N PRO A 266 -12.36 -16.58 -7.66
CA PRO A 266 -11.88 -15.21 -7.52
C PRO A 266 -10.36 -15.15 -7.65
N LEU A 267 -9.88 -14.18 -8.43
CA LEU A 267 -8.47 -13.89 -8.64
C LEU A 267 -8.03 -12.75 -7.71
N THR A 268 -6.74 -12.64 -7.43
CA THR A 268 -6.17 -11.55 -6.62
C THR A 268 -4.74 -11.25 -7.04
N ARG A 269 -4.34 -9.99 -6.95
CA ARG A 269 -2.93 -9.56 -7.04
C ARG A 269 -2.26 -9.44 -5.68
N HIS A 270 -3.07 -9.55 -4.62
CA HIS A 270 -2.63 -9.45 -3.24
C HIS A 270 -2.35 -10.82 -2.65
N ILE A 271 -1.17 -10.92 -2.02
CA ILE A 271 -0.74 -12.07 -1.26
C ILE A 271 0.03 -11.58 -0.04
N SER A 272 -0.38 -12.00 1.16
CA SER A 272 0.36 -11.71 2.38
C SER A 272 1.70 -12.46 2.41
N ILE A 273 2.64 -11.99 3.23
CA ILE A 273 3.97 -12.60 3.31
C ILE A 273 3.91 -14.07 3.77
N GLU A 274 2.98 -14.39 4.67
CA GLU A 274 2.74 -15.75 5.17
C GLU A 274 2.19 -16.67 4.07
N GLN A 275 1.23 -16.18 3.29
CA GLN A 275 0.67 -16.90 2.14
C GLN A 275 1.70 -17.08 1.03
N ALA A 276 2.54 -16.07 0.78
CA ALA A 276 3.62 -16.15 -0.19
C ALA A 276 4.67 -17.18 0.20
N PHE A 277 5.04 -17.24 1.49
CA PHE A 277 5.94 -18.27 2.01
C PHE A 277 5.34 -19.67 1.84
N TYR A 278 4.06 -19.82 2.16
CA TYR A 278 3.34 -21.09 1.99
C TYR A 278 3.31 -21.54 0.52
N GLU A 279 2.99 -20.64 -0.41
CA GLU A 279 2.95 -20.94 -1.84
C GLU A 279 4.36 -21.27 -2.38
N PHE A 280 5.37 -20.50 -1.99
CA PHE A 280 6.78 -20.77 -2.32
C PHE A 280 7.24 -22.16 -1.85
N SER A 281 6.74 -22.63 -0.71
CA SER A 281 7.11 -23.93 -0.15
C SER A 281 6.50 -25.10 -0.92
N ARG A 282 5.37 -24.91 -1.61
CA ARG A 282 4.59 -26.01 -2.22
C ARG A 282 4.44 -25.93 -3.74
N ASN A 283 4.81 -24.82 -4.37
CA ASN A 283 4.69 -24.61 -5.81
C ASN A 283 6.05 -24.32 -6.45
N ASP A 284 6.57 -25.31 -7.19
CA ASP A 284 7.89 -25.20 -7.83
C ASP A 284 7.92 -24.13 -8.92
N ALA A 285 6.84 -23.95 -9.69
CA ALA A 285 6.78 -22.93 -10.73
C ALA A 285 6.83 -21.50 -10.14
N PHE A 286 6.15 -21.28 -9.02
CA PHE A 286 6.24 -20.00 -8.30
C PHE A 286 7.63 -19.77 -7.71
N ARG A 287 8.24 -20.84 -7.16
CA ARG A 287 9.60 -20.80 -6.64
C ARG A 287 10.61 -20.41 -7.71
N GLU A 288 10.54 -21.00 -8.90
CA GLU A 288 11.41 -20.67 -10.04
C GLU A 288 11.29 -19.20 -10.44
N ILE A 289 10.06 -18.66 -10.48
CA ILE A 289 9.83 -17.25 -10.80
C ILE A 289 10.48 -16.33 -9.78
N LEU A 290 10.38 -16.62 -8.48
CA LEU A 290 11.04 -15.79 -7.47
C LEU A 290 12.56 -15.94 -7.50
N GLN A 291 13.06 -17.15 -7.77
CA GLN A 291 14.49 -17.43 -7.89
C GLN A 291 15.14 -16.74 -9.10
N SER A 292 14.36 -16.39 -10.13
CA SER A 292 14.84 -15.56 -11.25
C SER A 292 15.31 -14.17 -10.82
N GLY A 293 14.87 -13.65 -9.66
CA GLY A 293 15.22 -12.31 -9.17
C GLY A 293 14.51 -11.16 -9.92
N MET A 294 13.69 -11.48 -10.94
CA MET A 294 12.96 -10.50 -11.73
C MET A 294 11.76 -9.86 -11.01
N PHE A 295 11.31 -10.45 -9.89
CA PHE A 295 10.17 -9.98 -9.12
C PHE A 295 10.56 -9.64 -7.69
N ARG A 296 9.94 -8.60 -7.11
CA ARG A 296 10.08 -8.23 -5.71
C ARG A 296 8.73 -8.13 -5.01
N TYR A 297 8.73 -8.47 -3.74
CA TYR A 297 7.57 -8.29 -2.87
C TYR A 297 7.49 -6.84 -2.38
N VAL A 298 6.44 -6.12 -2.78
CA VAL A 298 6.18 -4.72 -2.42
C VAL A 298 4.68 -4.54 -2.21
N ASP A 299 4.28 -3.91 -1.11
CA ASP A 299 2.88 -3.56 -0.81
C ASP A 299 1.89 -4.74 -0.99
N ASN A 300 2.24 -5.91 -0.43
CA ASN A 300 1.46 -7.16 -0.53
C ASN A 300 1.28 -7.74 -1.95
N ALA A 301 2.14 -7.40 -2.90
CA ALA A 301 2.13 -7.95 -4.26
C ALA A 301 3.54 -8.31 -4.74
N PHE A 302 3.63 -9.21 -5.73
CA PHE A 302 4.88 -9.50 -6.44
C PHE A 302 4.95 -8.69 -7.73
N VAL A 303 5.90 -7.75 -7.78
CA VAL A 303 6.02 -6.70 -8.79
C VAL A 303 7.33 -6.86 -9.56
N ILE A 304 7.35 -6.56 -10.86
CA ILE A 304 8.59 -6.55 -11.67
C ILE A 304 9.64 -5.63 -11.02
N ASN A 305 10.85 -6.16 -10.82
CA ASN A 305 12.00 -5.51 -10.21
C ASN A 305 12.67 -4.51 -11.17
N ASP A 306 11.95 -3.45 -11.53
CA ASP A 306 12.42 -2.42 -12.46
C ASP A 306 12.10 -1.00 -11.94
N PRO A 307 12.99 0.00 -12.14
CA PRO A 307 12.78 1.37 -11.65
C PRO A 307 11.50 2.05 -12.16
N LYS A 308 10.91 1.59 -13.28
CA LYS A 308 9.61 2.07 -13.76
C LYS A 308 8.49 1.71 -12.77
N TYR A 309 8.60 0.57 -12.09
CA TYR A 309 7.52 0.02 -11.26
C TYR A 309 7.79 0.15 -9.76
N ILE A 310 9.06 0.13 -9.34
CA ILE A 310 9.46 0.17 -7.94
C ILE A 310 10.47 1.30 -7.70
N ARG A 311 10.25 2.08 -6.64
CA ARG A 311 11.17 3.11 -6.15
C ARG A 311 11.61 2.82 -4.72
N ARG A 312 12.76 3.36 -4.31
CA ARG A 312 13.18 3.37 -2.90
C ARG A 312 12.73 4.67 -2.24
N ASP A 313 12.19 4.57 -1.04
CA ASP A 313 11.90 5.73 -0.18
C ASP A 313 13.17 6.20 0.55
N ASN A 314 13.08 7.32 1.27
CA ASN A 314 14.18 7.89 2.06
C ASN A 314 14.74 6.91 3.11
N ASP A 315 13.91 5.97 3.59
CA ASP A 315 14.29 4.92 4.55
C ASP A 315 14.88 3.67 3.88
N GLY A 316 15.07 3.68 2.56
CA GLY A 316 15.61 2.56 1.79
C GLY A 316 14.62 1.42 1.51
N THR A 317 13.37 1.53 1.98
CA THR A 317 12.29 0.57 1.70
C THR A 317 11.77 0.71 0.27
N PHE A 318 11.46 -0.40 -0.38
CA PHE A 318 10.84 -0.40 -1.71
C PHE A 318 9.35 -0.07 -1.63
N LYS A 319 8.90 0.84 -2.49
CA LYS A 319 7.50 1.23 -2.67
C LYS A 319 7.13 1.25 -4.14
N LEU A 320 5.85 1.06 -4.45
CA LEU A 320 5.34 1.22 -5.82
C LEU A 320 5.54 2.65 -6.34
N THR A 321 5.82 2.76 -7.65
CA THR A 321 5.78 4.04 -8.34
C THR A 321 4.32 4.45 -8.62
N PRO A 322 4.02 5.74 -8.81
CA PRO A 322 2.70 6.18 -9.26
C PRO A 322 2.24 5.53 -10.57
N TYR A 323 3.19 5.12 -11.43
CA TYR A 323 2.89 4.39 -12.66
C TYR A 323 2.39 2.97 -12.38
N ALA A 324 3.06 2.23 -11.48
CA ALA A 324 2.67 0.87 -11.11
C ALA A 324 1.31 0.81 -10.42
N VAL A 325 1.00 1.82 -9.58
CA VAL A 325 -0.31 1.95 -8.93
C VAL A 325 -1.43 2.10 -9.97
N LYS A 326 -1.21 2.86 -11.04
CA LYS A 326 -2.21 3.05 -12.11
C LYS A 326 -2.32 1.87 -13.08
N ASN A 327 -1.24 1.10 -13.27
CA ASN A 327 -1.15 0.03 -14.27
C ASN A 327 -0.68 -1.31 -13.66
N PRO A 328 -1.35 -1.84 -12.62
CA PRO A 328 -0.92 -3.06 -11.94
C PRO A 328 -0.88 -4.28 -12.85
N GLN A 329 -1.80 -4.37 -13.81
CA GLN A 329 -1.88 -5.47 -14.78
C GLN A 329 -0.61 -5.67 -15.62
N GLU A 330 0.22 -4.64 -15.78
CA GLU A 330 1.47 -4.72 -16.54
C GLU A 330 2.64 -5.27 -15.71
N CYS A 331 2.54 -5.23 -14.39
CA CYS A 331 3.71 -5.41 -13.53
C CYS A 331 3.52 -6.32 -12.32
N THR A 332 2.31 -6.80 -12.02
CA THR A 332 2.03 -7.65 -10.85
C THR A 332 1.63 -9.07 -11.23
N LEU A 333 2.12 -10.06 -10.49
CA LEU A 333 1.64 -11.44 -10.60
C LEU A 333 0.21 -11.59 -10.08
N LEU A 334 -0.50 -12.56 -10.65
CA LEU A 334 -1.88 -12.92 -10.33
C LEU A 334 -1.97 -14.30 -9.66
N PHE A 335 -2.84 -14.39 -8.67
CA PHE A 335 -3.11 -15.59 -7.88
C PHE A 335 -4.59 -15.96 -7.93
N GLU A 336 -4.89 -17.25 -7.91
CA GLU A 336 -6.25 -17.78 -7.80
C GLU A 336 -6.51 -18.26 -6.38
N TYR A 337 -7.64 -17.91 -5.78
CA TYR A 337 -8.00 -18.46 -4.48
C TYR A 337 -8.34 -19.94 -4.60
N THR A 338 -7.54 -20.80 -3.97
CA THR A 338 -7.79 -22.25 -3.94
C THR A 338 -7.95 -22.75 -2.50
N VAL A 339 -8.83 -23.74 -2.32
CA VAL A 339 -9.01 -24.42 -1.05
C VAL A 339 -7.89 -25.46 -0.91
N SER A 340 -7.00 -25.31 0.07
CA SER A 340 -6.02 -26.35 0.38
C SER A 340 -6.68 -27.44 1.20
N VAL A 341 -6.78 -28.66 0.65
CA VAL A 341 -7.17 -29.85 1.40
C VAL A 341 -5.90 -30.66 1.71
N THR A 342 -5.59 -30.82 2.98
CA THR A 342 -4.60 -31.80 3.45
C THR A 342 -5.35 -32.91 4.17
N GLY A 343 -5.67 -33.99 3.45
CA GLY A 343 -6.26 -35.21 3.98
C GLY A 343 -6.50 -36.23 2.86
N ASP A 344 -6.04 -37.47 3.03
CA ASP A 344 -6.15 -38.55 2.04
C ASP A 344 -7.61 -38.92 1.77
N HIS A 345 -8.03 -38.75 0.51
CA HIS A 345 -9.44 -38.83 0.08
C HIS A 345 -9.93 -40.23 -0.32
N GLU A 346 -9.15 -41.29 -0.15
CA GLU A 346 -9.49 -42.60 -0.73
C GLU A 346 -10.33 -43.54 0.16
N LYS A 347 -10.76 -43.15 1.36
CA LYS A 347 -11.41 -44.09 2.31
C LYS A 347 -12.81 -43.73 2.84
N LEU A 348 -13.53 -42.76 2.26
CA LEU A 348 -14.87 -42.39 2.77
C LEU A 348 -15.96 -42.38 1.68
N PRO A 349 -17.09 -43.10 1.87
CA PRO A 349 -18.23 -43.09 0.94
C PRO A 349 -18.90 -41.70 0.87
N ALA A 350 -19.33 -41.31 -0.34
CA ALA A 350 -19.96 -40.02 -0.62
C ALA A 350 -21.25 -39.72 0.19
N SER A 351 -21.86 -40.73 0.81
CA SER A 351 -23.04 -40.58 1.68
C SER A 351 -22.72 -40.16 3.13
N MET A 352 -21.44 -40.06 3.49
CA MET A 352 -20.98 -39.59 4.82
C MET A 352 -20.51 -38.12 4.82
N ILE A 353 -20.72 -37.38 3.73
CA ILE A 353 -20.31 -35.96 3.56
C ILE A 353 -21.39 -34.98 4.07
N GLY A 354 -22.44 -35.48 4.73
CA GLY A 354 -23.67 -34.73 5.02
C GLY A 354 -23.95 -34.34 6.47
N PHE A 355 -23.14 -34.69 7.46
CA PHE A 355 -23.41 -34.38 8.88
C PHE A 355 -22.18 -33.78 9.60
N LEU A 356 -22.36 -32.55 10.10
CA LEU A 356 -21.92 -32.12 11.44
C LEU A 356 -20.45 -32.26 11.83
N THR A 357 -19.56 -31.67 11.05
CA THR A 357 -18.43 -30.95 11.64
C THR A 357 -18.11 -29.75 10.77
N ARG A 358 -18.70 -28.59 11.08
CA ARG A 358 -17.94 -27.34 11.01
C ARG A 358 -17.18 -27.20 12.34
N VAL A 359 -16.21 -28.09 12.54
CA VAL A 359 -14.91 -27.56 12.99
C VAL A 359 -14.60 -26.52 11.93
N GLU A 360 -14.11 -25.34 12.30
CA GLU A 360 -13.32 -24.59 11.35
C GLU A 360 -12.09 -25.45 11.00
N THR A 361 -12.27 -26.45 10.14
CA THR A 361 -11.29 -26.66 9.11
C THR A 361 -11.37 -25.37 8.32
N GLU A 362 -10.52 -24.44 8.72
CA GLU A 362 -10.00 -23.40 7.87
C GLU A 362 -9.67 -24.06 6.53
N TYR A 363 -10.65 -24.11 5.62
CA TYR A 363 -10.36 -24.06 4.22
C TYR A 363 -9.89 -22.62 3.98
N LYS A 364 -8.69 -22.32 4.47
CA LYS A 364 -7.94 -21.12 4.12
C LYS A 364 -7.92 -21.14 2.60
N LYS A 365 -8.74 -20.28 2.00
CA LYS A 365 -8.64 -19.97 0.57
C LYS A 365 -7.30 -19.29 0.43
N LEU A 366 -6.28 -20.05 0.04
CA LEU A 366 -4.94 -19.54 -0.12
C LEU A 366 -4.78 -19.08 -1.57
N PRO A 367 -4.23 -17.87 -1.80
CA PRO A 367 -3.86 -17.44 -3.14
C PRO A 367 -2.79 -18.39 -3.67
N ARG A 368 -3.11 -19.11 -4.73
CA ARG A 368 -2.23 -20.07 -5.40
C ARG A 368 -1.76 -19.48 -6.71
N TYR A 369 -0.46 -19.58 -6.95
CA TYR A 369 0.12 -19.21 -8.22
C TYR A 369 -0.23 -20.27 -9.26
N TYR A 370 -0.68 -19.85 -10.44
CA TYR A 370 -0.94 -20.75 -11.54
C TYR A 370 -0.50 -20.11 -12.86
N PRO A 371 0.00 -20.92 -13.83
CA PRO A 371 0.30 -20.43 -15.17
C PRO A 371 -0.96 -19.90 -15.85
N ASN A 372 -0.90 -18.67 -16.33
CA ASN A 372 -1.96 -18.06 -17.11
C ASN A 372 -1.38 -16.98 -18.01
N VAL A 373 -2.13 -16.64 -19.06
CA VAL A 373 -1.71 -15.68 -20.09
C VAL A 373 -1.27 -14.33 -19.50
N GLN A 374 -1.91 -13.85 -18.43
CA GLN A 374 -1.53 -12.58 -17.81
C GLN A 374 -0.18 -12.70 -17.09
N ASN A 375 0.02 -13.77 -16.32
CA ASN A 375 1.30 -14.04 -15.66
C ASN A 375 2.43 -14.26 -16.68
N ASP A 376 2.15 -14.97 -17.78
CA ASP A 376 3.12 -15.18 -18.86
C ASP A 376 3.54 -13.84 -19.50
N THR A 377 2.56 -12.95 -19.75
CA THR A 377 2.81 -11.61 -20.31
C THR A 377 3.66 -10.75 -19.37
N VAL A 378 3.37 -10.79 -18.07
CA VAL A 378 4.14 -10.08 -17.03
C VAL A 378 5.56 -10.64 -16.92
N TYR A 379 5.72 -11.97 -16.99
CA TYR A 379 7.01 -12.64 -16.97
C TYR A 379 7.86 -12.29 -18.20
N ASP A 380 7.29 -12.33 -19.40
CA ASP A 380 7.98 -11.94 -20.63
C ASP A 380 8.42 -10.47 -20.60
N THR A 381 7.58 -9.60 -20.05
CA THR A 381 7.92 -8.18 -19.82
C THR A 381 9.10 -8.04 -18.86
N ALA A 382 9.10 -8.80 -17.77
CA ALA A 382 10.18 -8.80 -16.79
C ALA A 382 11.51 -9.29 -17.41
N LYS A 383 11.45 -10.38 -18.19
CA LYS A 383 12.60 -10.97 -18.88
C LYS A 383 13.20 -10.02 -19.92
N ALA A 384 12.37 -9.36 -20.72
CA ALA A 384 12.82 -8.38 -21.70
C ALA A 384 13.54 -7.19 -21.04
N ARG A 385 13.03 -6.75 -19.87
CA ARG A 385 13.63 -5.66 -19.08
C ARG A 385 14.98 -6.07 -18.48
N GLU A 386 15.06 -7.25 -17.89
CA GLU A 386 16.31 -7.79 -17.34
C GLU A 386 17.38 -7.91 -18.44
N GLN A 387 17.03 -8.45 -19.61
CA GLN A 387 17.95 -8.54 -20.75
C GLN A 387 18.40 -7.16 -21.24
N ALA A 388 17.50 -6.17 -21.29
CA ALA A 388 17.85 -4.80 -21.66
C ALA A 388 18.79 -4.15 -20.64
N GLN A 389 18.56 -4.39 -19.34
CA GLN A 389 19.42 -3.89 -18.27
C GLN A 389 20.81 -4.53 -18.32
N GLN A 390 20.89 -5.85 -18.51
CA GLN A 390 22.15 -6.57 -18.65
C GLN A 390 22.96 -6.07 -19.85
N LYS A 391 22.30 -5.88 -21.00
CA LYS A 391 22.93 -5.30 -22.19
C LYS A 391 23.41 -3.87 -21.96
N ALA A 392 22.65 -3.05 -21.21
CA ALA A 392 23.07 -1.70 -20.85
C ALA A 392 24.32 -1.72 -19.95
N PHE A 393 24.40 -2.63 -18.97
CA PHE A 393 25.60 -2.80 -18.15
C PHE A 393 26.81 -3.28 -18.94
N GLU A 394 26.63 -4.20 -19.89
CA GLU A 394 27.69 -4.64 -20.80
C GLU A 394 28.20 -3.50 -21.67
N ASN A 395 27.31 -2.68 -22.23
CA ASN A 395 27.70 -1.49 -22.99
C ASN A 395 28.50 -0.50 -22.13
N VAL A 396 28.05 -0.21 -20.89
CA VAL A 396 28.78 0.69 -19.98
C VAL A 396 30.15 0.10 -19.61
N ARG A 397 30.24 -1.22 -19.39
CA ARG A 397 31.51 -1.90 -19.10
C ARG A 397 32.45 -1.86 -20.30
N GLU A 398 31.94 -2.02 -21.51
CA GLU A 398 32.73 -1.86 -22.73
C GLU A 398 33.19 -0.42 -22.92
N GLU A 399 32.32 0.58 -22.72
CA GLU A 399 32.68 1.99 -22.80
C GLU A 399 33.72 2.36 -21.75
N PHE A 400 33.57 1.89 -20.51
CA PHE A 400 34.57 2.05 -19.46
C PHE A 400 35.87 1.33 -19.80
N GLY A 401 35.81 0.13 -20.39
CA GLY A 401 36.98 -0.60 -20.89
C GLY A 401 37.71 0.17 -22.00
N ARG A 402 36.97 0.76 -22.94
CA ARG A 402 37.52 1.64 -23.99
C ARG A 402 38.11 2.93 -23.41
N PHE A 403 37.47 3.52 -22.41
CA PHE A 403 37.97 4.68 -21.68
C PHE A 403 39.24 4.38 -20.87
N MET A 404 39.30 3.23 -20.21
CA MET A 404 40.49 2.78 -19.48
C MET A 404 41.62 2.41 -20.43
N ALA A 405 41.33 1.76 -21.56
CA ALA A 405 42.31 1.48 -22.60
C ALA A 405 42.82 2.77 -23.27
N SER A 406 41.96 3.76 -23.48
CA SER A 406 42.39 5.07 -23.99
C SER A 406 43.20 5.85 -22.96
N LYS A 407 42.93 5.71 -21.65
CA LYS A 407 43.77 6.25 -20.58
C LYS A 407 45.09 5.51 -20.40
N GLN A 408 45.13 4.17 -20.50
CA GLN A 408 46.35 3.36 -20.38
C GLN A 408 47.24 3.42 -21.64
N ALA A 409 46.67 3.69 -22.82
CA ALA A 409 47.45 4.02 -24.01
C ALA A 409 48.18 5.37 -23.91
N ILE A 410 47.86 6.19 -22.90
CA ILE A 410 48.56 7.46 -22.59
C ILE A 410 49.66 7.16 -21.57
N ASN A 411 50.71 6.49 -22.04
CA ASN A 411 52.04 6.78 -21.53
C ASN A 411 53.09 6.45 -22.59
N PRO A 412 53.39 7.44 -23.43
CA PRO A 412 54.77 7.87 -23.58
C PRO A 412 54.90 9.34 -23.18
N ALA A 413 56.11 9.74 -22.78
CA ALA A 413 56.46 11.09 -22.36
C ALA A 413 55.99 12.13 -23.39
N THR A 414 54.84 12.77 -23.12
CA THR A 414 54.24 13.79 -23.97
C THR A 414 54.59 15.14 -23.36
N THR A 415 55.13 16.04 -24.19
CA THR A 415 55.32 17.42 -23.74
C THR A 415 53.96 18.09 -23.57
N PHE A 416 53.89 19.20 -22.82
CA PHE A 416 52.66 19.97 -22.63
C PHE A 416 51.90 20.21 -23.95
N TRP A 417 52.60 20.58 -25.01
CA TRP A 417 51.96 20.90 -26.28
C TRP A 417 51.50 19.66 -27.06
N ASP A 418 52.25 18.56 -27.00
CA ASP A 418 51.79 17.29 -27.59
C ASP A 418 50.48 16.83 -26.95
N ARG A 419 50.35 17.03 -25.63
CA ARG A 419 49.10 16.74 -24.92
C ARG A 419 47.95 17.65 -25.33
N VAL A 420 48.22 18.96 -25.54
CA VAL A 420 47.23 19.91 -26.06
C VAL A 420 46.72 19.47 -27.45
N GLU A 421 47.62 19.08 -28.36
CA GLU A 421 47.24 18.62 -29.70
C GLU A 421 46.44 17.32 -29.66
N GLN A 422 46.84 16.34 -28.83
CA GLN A 422 46.07 15.10 -28.65
C GLN A 422 44.65 15.36 -28.15
N ILE A 423 44.49 16.22 -27.15
CA ILE A 423 43.15 16.55 -26.61
C ILE A 423 42.34 17.32 -27.66
N ARG A 424 42.97 18.25 -28.41
CA ARG A 424 42.32 18.99 -29.50
C ARG A 424 41.78 18.04 -30.58
N GLU A 425 42.58 17.06 -31.00
CA GLU A 425 42.19 16.06 -32.00
C GLU A 425 41.09 15.14 -31.47
N ALA A 426 41.19 14.67 -30.22
CA ALA A 426 40.16 13.84 -29.58
C ALA A 426 38.81 14.58 -29.46
N LYS A 427 38.82 15.89 -29.19
CA LYS A 427 37.61 16.74 -29.16
C LYS A 427 37.15 17.20 -30.56
N GLY A 428 37.85 16.83 -31.64
CA GLY A 428 37.51 17.22 -33.02
C GLY A 428 37.60 18.72 -33.29
N PHE A 429 38.37 19.47 -32.50
CA PHE A 429 38.49 20.92 -32.67
C PHE A 429 39.44 21.25 -33.83
N SER A 430 39.01 22.08 -34.78
CA SER A 430 39.94 22.60 -35.81
C SER A 430 40.97 23.54 -35.18
N LYS A 431 42.14 23.69 -35.82
CA LYS A 431 43.17 24.63 -35.34
C LYS A 431 42.63 26.07 -35.21
N ASN A 432 41.79 26.50 -36.14
CA ASN A 432 41.13 27.81 -36.10
C ASN A 432 40.14 27.93 -34.94
N LYS A 433 39.36 26.87 -34.66
CA LYS A 433 38.42 26.84 -33.54
C LYS A 433 39.15 26.91 -32.20
N PHE A 434 40.22 26.13 -32.03
CA PHE A 434 41.05 26.18 -30.82
C PHE A 434 41.67 27.56 -30.60
N LYS A 435 42.17 28.22 -31.65
CA LYS A 435 42.69 29.58 -31.56
C LYS A 435 41.63 30.59 -31.12
N ALA A 436 40.43 30.52 -31.69
CA ALA A 436 39.33 31.40 -31.30
C ALA A 436 38.94 31.22 -29.82
N LEU A 437 38.89 29.97 -29.34
CA LEU A 437 38.49 29.66 -27.95
C LEU A 437 39.61 29.90 -26.92
N SER A 438 40.89 29.81 -27.31
CA SER A 438 42.03 30.06 -26.43
C SER A 438 42.50 31.52 -26.44
N GLY A 439 42.11 32.31 -27.45
CA GLY A 439 42.57 33.69 -27.63
C GLY A 439 44.05 33.81 -28.00
N MET A 440 44.69 32.72 -28.43
CA MET A 440 46.10 32.71 -28.83
C MET A 440 46.29 33.10 -30.30
N ASP A 441 47.32 33.91 -30.58
CA ASP A 441 47.75 34.22 -31.94
C ASP A 441 48.59 33.10 -32.57
N ASP A 442 48.79 33.17 -33.90
CA ASP A 442 49.57 32.17 -34.64
C ASP A 442 51.02 32.06 -34.14
N GLN A 443 51.60 33.17 -33.70
CA GLN A 443 52.97 33.21 -33.21
C GLN A 443 53.10 32.44 -31.89
N THR A 444 52.14 32.60 -30.98
CA THR A 444 52.11 31.91 -29.68
C THR A 444 51.87 30.42 -29.86
N VAL A 445 50.90 30.03 -30.69
CA VAL A 445 50.63 28.61 -31.02
C VAL A 445 51.87 27.95 -31.66
N SER A 446 52.50 28.62 -32.62
CA SER A 446 53.72 28.12 -33.29
C SER A 446 54.91 28.01 -32.33
N ARG A 447 55.08 28.98 -31.43
CA ARG A 447 56.15 28.98 -30.42
C ARG A 447 55.99 27.84 -29.43
N LEU A 448 54.78 27.60 -28.93
CA LEU A 448 54.51 26.51 -27.99
C LEU A 448 54.67 25.15 -28.68
N GLY A 449 54.26 25.03 -29.94
CA GLY A 449 54.47 23.82 -30.75
C GLY A 449 55.93 23.48 -31.06
N LYS A 450 56.85 24.44 -30.96
CA LYS A 450 58.30 24.20 -31.08
C LYS A 450 58.99 23.94 -29.74
N GLY A 451 58.23 23.70 -28.66
CA GLY A 451 58.78 23.46 -27.33
C GLY A 451 59.17 24.73 -26.56
N GLY A 452 58.58 25.89 -26.92
CA GLY A 452 58.80 27.13 -26.18
C GLY A 452 58.27 27.07 -24.74
N LYS A 453 58.86 27.87 -23.84
CA LYS A 453 58.45 27.93 -22.43
C LYS A 453 56.96 28.29 -22.29
N VAL A 454 56.23 27.45 -21.57
CA VAL A 454 54.81 27.63 -21.20
C VAL A 454 54.74 28.52 -19.96
N THR A 455 53.96 29.60 -20.04
CA THR A 455 53.63 30.46 -18.89
C THR A 455 52.27 30.06 -18.32
N MET A 456 51.98 30.41 -17.07
CA MET A 456 50.67 30.11 -16.46
C MET A 456 49.50 30.57 -17.33
N ARG A 457 49.56 31.81 -17.83
CA ARG A 457 48.52 32.40 -18.69
C ARG A 457 48.35 31.65 -20.01
N ASN A 458 49.44 31.20 -20.63
CA ASN A 458 49.36 30.38 -21.83
C ASN A 458 48.84 28.96 -21.53
N GLY A 459 49.18 28.42 -20.37
CA GLY A 459 48.66 27.15 -19.88
C GLY A 459 47.14 27.20 -19.69
N ILE A 460 46.66 28.24 -19.02
CA ILE A 460 45.23 28.48 -18.79
C ILE A 460 44.48 28.81 -20.08
N ALA A 461 45.06 29.61 -20.97
CA ALA A 461 44.51 29.84 -22.31
C ALA A 461 44.32 28.53 -23.09
N ALA A 462 45.27 27.59 -23.00
CA ALA A 462 45.13 26.28 -23.62
C ALA A 462 44.01 25.46 -22.95
N CYS A 463 43.91 25.50 -21.61
CA CYS A 463 42.83 24.82 -20.87
C CYS A 463 41.45 25.37 -21.24
N PHE A 464 41.32 26.70 -21.37
CA PHE A 464 40.08 27.34 -21.83
C PHE A 464 39.75 26.98 -23.27
N GLY A 465 40.73 27.03 -24.17
CA GLY A 465 40.54 26.68 -25.58
C GLY A 465 40.18 25.21 -25.82
N LEU A 466 40.58 24.33 -24.91
CA LEU A 466 40.21 22.92 -24.90
C LEU A 466 38.96 22.62 -24.08
N ASP A 467 38.41 23.61 -23.37
CA ASP A 467 37.27 23.45 -22.48
C ASP A 467 37.45 22.32 -21.44
N LEU A 468 38.59 22.35 -20.75
CA LEU A 468 38.97 21.35 -19.73
C LEU A 468 38.33 21.65 -18.38
N ASP A 469 38.02 20.59 -17.63
CA ASP A 469 37.67 20.73 -16.21
C ASP A 469 38.91 21.02 -15.34
N VAL A 470 38.71 21.37 -14.06
CA VAL A 470 39.80 21.71 -13.12
C VAL A 470 40.80 20.56 -12.96
N SER A 471 40.34 19.32 -12.95
CA SER A 471 41.20 18.14 -12.78
C SER A 471 42.06 17.93 -14.01
N GLU A 472 41.47 17.96 -15.20
CA GLU A 472 42.15 17.87 -16.50
C GLU A 472 43.14 19.02 -16.70
N ALA A 473 42.77 20.24 -16.31
CA ALA A 473 43.64 21.41 -16.38
C ALA A 473 44.86 21.27 -15.45
N LYS A 474 44.69 20.75 -14.23
CA LYS A 474 45.81 20.48 -13.30
C LYS A 474 46.75 19.41 -13.86
N GLU A 475 46.22 18.33 -14.43
CA GLU A 475 47.01 17.29 -15.10
C GLU A 475 47.82 17.87 -16.28
N LEU A 476 47.20 18.72 -17.10
CA LEU A 476 47.85 19.34 -18.25
C LEU A 476 48.94 20.34 -17.81
N LEU A 477 48.66 21.21 -16.84
CA LEU A 477 49.61 22.18 -16.31
C LEU A 477 50.83 21.50 -15.66
N ALA A 478 50.62 20.36 -15.01
CA ALA A 478 51.71 19.58 -14.39
C ALA A 478 52.76 19.13 -15.42
N LEU A 479 52.37 18.85 -16.68
CA LEU A 479 53.31 18.52 -17.77
C LEU A 479 54.25 19.68 -18.12
N ALA A 480 53.86 20.92 -17.83
CA ALA A 480 54.69 22.11 -17.97
C ALA A 480 55.38 22.53 -16.66
N GLN A 481 55.31 21.71 -15.60
CA GLN A 481 55.77 22.03 -14.24
C GLN A 481 55.07 23.28 -13.67
N LEU A 482 53.82 23.52 -14.06
CA LEU A 482 52.98 24.60 -13.56
C LEU A 482 51.94 24.04 -12.59
N ALA A 483 51.68 24.76 -11.49
CA ALA A 483 50.65 24.42 -10.53
C ALA A 483 49.86 25.68 -10.14
N LEU A 484 48.54 25.54 -10.00
CA LEU A 484 47.68 26.59 -9.47
C LEU A 484 47.94 26.73 -7.96
N GLY A 485 48.40 27.90 -7.55
CA GLY A 485 48.70 28.24 -6.17
C GLY A 485 47.46 28.72 -5.40
N LYS A 486 47.70 29.31 -4.23
CA LYS A 486 46.66 29.96 -3.41
C LYS A 486 46.63 31.49 -3.60
N ASP A 487 47.39 32.01 -4.55
CA ASP A 487 47.36 33.41 -4.91
C ASP A 487 46.04 33.76 -5.62
N LYS A 488 45.68 35.05 -5.58
CA LYS A 488 44.41 35.56 -6.11
C LYS A 488 44.18 35.19 -7.57
N GLU A 489 45.23 35.21 -8.38
CA GLU A 489 45.17 34.91 -9.82
C GLU A 489 44.93 33.41 -10.06
N SER A 490 45.67 32.54 -9.37
CA SER A 490 45.44 31.08 -9.43
C SER A 490 44.05 30.66 -8.94
N LEU A 491 43.54 31.26 -7.87
CA LEU A 491 42.19 30.98 -7.36
C LEU A 491 41.10 31.43 -8.33
N ALA A 492 41.29 32.57 -8.99
CA ALA A 492 40.37 33.03 -10.03
C ALA A 492 40.36 32.06 -11.23
N TYR A 493 41.52 31.57 -11.66
CA TYR A 493 41.60 30.57 -12.72
C TYR A 493 40.92 29.25 -12.33
N GLU A 494 41.14 28.76 -11.12
CA GLU A 494 40.48 27.54 -10.62
C GLU A 494 38.96 27.72 -10.55
N TYR A 495 38.49 28.87 -10.06
CA TYR A 495 37.07 29.21 -10.02
C TYR A 495 36.45 29.21 -11.42
N VAL A 496 37.08 29.86 -12.40
CA VAL A 496 36.58 29.92 -13.78
C VAL A 496 36.60 28.54 -14.44
N LEU A 497 37.66 27.75 -14.26
CA LEU A 497 37.73 26.36 -14.75
C LEU A 497 36.66 25.46 -14.12
N SER A 498 36.25 25.72 -12.88
CA SER A 498 35.22 24.92 -12.19
C SER A 498 33.79 25.29 -12.57
N MET A 499 33.49 26.58 -12.73
CA MET A 499 32.11 27.08 -12.81
C MET A 499 31.68 27.49 -14.22
N PHE A 500 32.61 27.69 -15.15
CA PHE A 500 32.34 28.26 -16.48
C PHE A 500 32.80 27.34 -17.62
N GLN A 501 32.69 26.03 -17.45
CA GLN A 501 32.89 25.05 -18.51
C GLN A 501 31.79 25.19 -19.58
N GLY A 502 32.15 25.12 -20.87
CA GLY A 502 31.23 25.35 -21.99
C GLY A 502 30.96 26.82 -22.34
N CYS A 503 31.38 27.78 -21.51
CA CYS A 503 31.28 29.21 -21.80
C CYS A 503 32.35 29.70 -22.80
N SER A 504 32.05 30.80 -23.47
CA SER A 504 32.97 31.48 -24.38
C SER A 504 34.16 32.10 -23.64
N LEU A 505 35.23 32.41 -24.37
CA LEU A 505 36.40 33.08 -23.79
C LEU A 505 36.07 34.47 -23.25
N ASP A 506 35.17 35.19 -23.92
CA ASP A 506 34.74 36.53 -23.51
C ASP A 506 34.01 36.50 -22.16
N GLU A 507 33.05 35.57 -21.99
CA GLU A 507 32.34 35.38 -20.71
C GLU A 507 33.29 35.00 -19.57
N ARG A 508 34.30 34.16 -19.85
CA ARG A 508 35.33 33.81 -18.86
C ARG A 508 36.20 35.02 -18.50
N ASN A 509 36.52 35.85 -19.49
CA ASN A 509 37.31 37.06 -19.29
C ASN A 509 36.56 38.15 -18.53
N ASP A 510 35.24 38.29 -18.74
CA ASP A 510 34.39 39.20 -17.96
C ASP A 510 34.46 38.87 -16.46
N VAL A 511 34.40 37.57 -16.13
CA VAL A 511 34.52 37.08 -14.74
C VAL A 511 35.92 37.33 -14.18
N LEU A 512 36.98 37.03 -14.95
CA LEU A 512 38.35 37.33 -14.52
C LEU A 512 38.55 38.82 -14.26
N GLN A 513 38.03 39.68 -15.13
CA GLN A 513 38.11 41.13 -14.97
C GLN A 513 37.32 41.62 -13.76
N ALA A 514 36.12 41.08 -13.51
CA ALA A 514 35.33 41.38 -12.31
C ALA A 514 36.03 40.97 -11.01
N LEU A 515 36.80 39.88 -11.04
CA LEU A 515 37.65 39.44 -9.93
C LEU A 515 38.97 40.25 -9.82
N GLY A 516 39.21 41.19 -10.72
CA GLY A 516 40.42 42.02 -10.76
C GLY A 516 41.66 41.23 -11.17
N VAL A 517 41.50 40.25 -12.05
CA VAL A 517 42.56 39.47 -12.72
C VAL A 517 42.59 39.88 -14.20
N GLU A 518 43.78 39.94 -14.78
CA GLU A 518 43.89 40.32 -16.19
C GLU A 518 43.30 39.25 -17.11
N ILE A 519 42.64 39.70 -18.19
CA ILE A 519 42.04 38.82 -19.20
C ILE A 519 43.07 37.89 -19.86
N ILE A 520 42.58 36.75 -20.36
CA ILE A 520 43.35 35.74 -21.08
C ILE A 520 43.12 35.87 -22.59
N GLY A 521 44.21 35.86 -23.36
CA GLY A 521 44.21 36.05 -24.81
C GLY A 521 45.03 37.27 -25.25
N VAL A 522 45.39 37.34 -26.53
CA VAL A 522 46.13 38.48 -27.08
C VAL A 522 45.19 39.69 -27.14
N ARG A 523 45.58 40.83 -26.52
CA ARG A 523 44.93 42.11 -26.75
C ARG A 523 44.94 42.37 -28.26
N SER A 524 43.77 42.29 -28.91
CA SER A 524 43.61 42.96 -30.19
C SER A 524 43.88 44.43 -29.93
N LYS A 525 45.02 44.94 -30.40
CA LYS A 525 45.20 46.39 -30.53
C LYS A 525 44.26 46.81 -31.66
N ASP A 526 43.20 47.50 -31.25
CA ASP A 526 42.29 48.33 -32.04
C ASP A 526 41.47 47.63 -33.14
N LYS A 527 40.16 47.52 -32.88
CA LYS A 527 39.16 48.36 -33.55
C LYS A 527 37.85 48.43 -32.79
#